data_AF-A0A2N5GFD0-F1
#
_entry.id   AF-A0A2N5GFD0-F1
#
_cell.length_a   1.000
_cell.length_b   1.000
_cell.length_c   1.000
_cell.angle_alpha   90.00
_cell.angle_beta   90.00
_cell.angle_gamma   90.00
#
_symmetry.space_group_name_H-M   'P 1'
#
loop_
_entity.id
_entity.type
_entity.pdbx_description
1 polymer ?
#
loop_
_entity_poly.entity_id
_entity_poly.type
_entity_poly.pdbx_seq_one_letter_code
_entity_poly.pdbx_strand_id
1 'polypeptide(L)' 'MKYYQDIPAVISNPDYAGQNPKEPGTVELYKAMSDHCLLAIKMSPTTGLFLGSFYTLNNGQKKVAGRLRTGRIYPFSFFK' A
#
# COMPACT_ATOMS: atom_id res chain seq x y z
N MET A 1 -11.44 7.79 13.16
CA MET A 1 -10.48 7.65 12.05
C MET A 1 -9.10 8.07 12.53
N LYS A 2 -8.19 7.14 12.84
CA LYS A 2 -6.90 7.45 13.50
C LYS A 2 -5.75 7.80 12.54
N TYR A 3 -5.87 7.53 11.24
CA TYR A 3 -4.74 7.66 10.29
C TYR A 3 -5.11 8.32 8.95
N TYR A 4 -6.28 8.99 8.86
CA TYR A 4 -6.67 9.67 7.62
C TYR A 4 -5.70 10.82 7.26
N GLN A 5 -5.17 11.48 8.30
CA GLN A 5 -4.19 12.55 8.20
C GLN A 5 -2.83 12.08 7.68
N ASP A 6 -2.56 10.77 7.69
CA ASP A 6 -1.30 10.19 7.22
C ASP A 6 -1.34 9.81 5.73
N ILE A 7 -2.52 9.91 5.09
CA ILE A 7 -2.70 9.61 3.66
C ILE A 7 -1.68 10.38 2.79
N PRO A 8 -1.47 11.70 2.97
CA PRO A 8 -0.47 12.43 2.19
C PRO A 8 0.93 11.82 2.32
N ALA A 9 1.33 11.41 3.53
CA ALA A 9 2.64 10.81 3.77
C ALA A 9 2.79 9.43 3.11
N VAL A 10 1.72 8.66 3.03
CA VAL A 10 1.69 7.36 2.32
C VAL A 10 1.87 7.56 0.81
N ILE A 11 1.31 8.64 0.24
CA ILE A 11 1.46 8.97 -1.18
C ILE A 11 2.88 9.50 -1.46
N SER A 12 3.36 10.43 -0.64
CA SER A 12 4.62 11.13 -0.89
C SER A 12 5.86 10.32 -0.51
N ASN A 13 5.72 9.36 0.42
CA ASN A 13 6.84 8.55 0.92
C ASN A 13 6.37 7.13 1.29
N PRO A 14 5.94 6.30 0.33
CA PRO A 14 5.57 4.91 0.57
C PRO A 14 6.80 4.04 0.87
N ASP A 15 6.60 2.98 1.64
CA ASP A 15 7.67 1.99 1.89
C ASP A 15 7.67 0.90 0.81
N TYR A 16 6.50 0.60 0.24
CA TYR A 16 6.35 -0.37 -0.86
C TYR A 16 5.41 0.17 -1.93
N ALA A 17 5.65 -0.22 -3.18
CA ALA A 17 4.72 -0.01 -4.28
C ALA A 17 4.57 -1.27 -5.13
N GLY A 18 3.45 -1.33 -5.85
CA GLY A 18 3.20 -2.42 -6.79
C GLY A 18 1.82 -2.30 -7.39
N GLN A 19 1.24 -3.44 -7.72
CA GLN A 19 -0.01 -3.49 -8.44
C GLN A 19 -0.77 -4.77 -8.08
N ASN A 20 -2.08 -4.65 -7.87
CA ASN A 20 -2.92 -5.83 -7.76
C ASN A 20 -2.97 -6.54 -9.13
N PRO A 21 -2.51 -7.79 -9.28
CA PRO A 21 -2.50 -8.48 -10.56
C PRO A 21 -3.91 -8.72 -11.15
N LYS A 22 -4.95 -8.65 -10.30
CA LYS A 22 -6.35 -8.74 -10.74
C LYS A 22 -6.93 -7.41 -11.24
N GLU A 23 -6.19 -6.30 -11.06
CA GLU A 23 -6.62 -4.95 -11.45
C GLU A 23 -5.50 -4.27 -12.26
N PRO A 24 -5.36 -4.63 -13.54
CA PRO A 24 -4.42 -3.99 -14.46
C PRO A 24 -4.59 -2.46 -14.51
N GLY A 25 -3.49 -1.72 -14.67
CA GLY A 25 -3.49 -0.26 -14.75
C GLY A 25 -3.66 0.48 -13.42
N THR A 26 -3.64 -0.21 -12.28
CA THR A 26 -3.70 0.41 -10.95
C THR A 26 -2.34 0.39 -10.25
N VAL A 27 -2.12 1.34 -9.35
CA VAL A 27 -0.95 1.36 -8.46
C VAL A 27 -1.41 1.16 -7.03
N GLU A 28 -0.70 0.31 -6.29
CA GLU A 28 -0.86 0.18 -4.86
C GLU A 28 0.37 0.77 -4.14
N LEU A 29 0.15 1.72 -3.23
CA LEU A 29 1.17 2.30 -2.37
C LEU A 29 0.93 1.86 -0.94
N TYR A 30 1.98 1.40 -0.26
CA TYR A 30 1.91 0.90 1.10
C TYR A 30 2.85 1.65 2.01
N LYS A 31 2.35 2.05 3.19
CA LYS A 31 3.17 2.54 4.29
C LYS A 31 2.90 1.77 5.57
N ALA A 32 3.97 1.34 6.23
CA ALA A 32 3.95 0.77 7.56
C ALA A 32 3.94 1.91 8.57
N MET A 33 2.80 2.12 9.23
CA MET A 33 2.66 3.16 10.25
C MET A 33 3.08 2.66 11.64
N SER A 34 3.11 1.34 11.83
CA SER A 34 3.61 0.59 12.99
C SER A 34 3.65 -0.91 12.66
N ASP A 35 4.05 -1.77 13.60
CA ASP A 35 3.94 -3.23 13.49
C ASP A 35 2.53 -3.75 13.17
N HIS A 36 1.52 -2.89 13.37
CA HIS A 36 0.10 -3.24 13.36
C HIS A 36 -0.72 -2.49 12.32
N CYS A 37 -0.12 -1.54 11.58
CA CYS A 37 -0.88 -0.68 10.68
C CYS A 37 -0.23 -0.56 9.31
N LEU A 38 -0.98 -1.02 8.30
CA LEU A 38 -0.63 -0.94 6.89
C LEU A 38 -1.70 -0.11 6.19
N LEU A 39 -1.30 1.06 5.69
CA LEU A 39 -2.14 1.89 4.83
C LEU A 39 -1.83 1.54 3.39
N ALA A 40 -2.82 1.04 2.65
CA ALA A 40 -2.71 0.75 1.24
C ALA A 40 -3.59 1.73 0.45
N ILE A 41 -2.96 2.63 -0.30
CA ILE A 41 -3.65 3.53 -1.22
C ILE A 41 -3.63 2.89 -2.60
N LYS A 42 -4.79 2.87 -3.24
CA LYS A 42 -4.91 2.41 -4.62
C LYS A 42 -5.22 3.59 -5.52
N MET A 43 -4.44 3.74 -6.59
CA MET A 43 -4.64 4.75 -7.61
C MET A 43 -5.05 4.10 -8.91
N SER A 44 -6.10 4.63 -9.52
CA SER A 44 -6.63 4.23 -10.82
C SER A 44 -6.74 5.46 -11.71
N PRO A 45 -6.18 5.47 -12.93
CA PRO A 45 -6.36 6.56 -13.87
C PRO A 45 -7.83 6.80 -14.25
N THR A 46 -8.64 5.75 -14.23
CA THR A 46 -10.04 5.79 -14.69
C THR A 46 -10.99 6.27 -13.61
N THR A 47 -10.69 5.95 -12.35
CA THR A 47 -11.64 6.14 -11.25
C THR A 47 -11.10 7.09 -10.16
N GLY A 48 -9.80 7.39 -10.16
CA GLY A 48 -9.17 8.32 -9.23
C GLY A 48 -8.45 7.64 -8.06
N LEU A 49 -8.36 8.35 -6.93
CA LEU A 49 -7.59 7.94 -5.75
C LEU A 49 -8.52 7.32 -4.70
N PHE A 50 -8.20 6.11 -4.23
CA PHE A 50 -9.00 5.43 -3.20
C PHE A 50 -8.13 4.91 -2.07
N LEU A 51 -8.70 4.91 -0.87
CA LEU A 51 -8.18 4.11 0.22
C LEU A 51 -8.48 2.63 -0.08
N GLY A 52 -7.50 1.91 -0.64
CA GLY A 52 -7.66 0.54 -1.10
C GLY A 52 -7.80 -0.47 0.05
N SER A 53 -7.05 -0.30 1.12
CA SER A 53 -7.21 -1.08 2.35
C SER A 53 -6.59 -0.35 3.55
N PHE A 54 -7.33 -0.34 4.67
CA PHE A 54 -6.84 0.15 5.96
C PHE A 54 -6.87 -1.01 6.95
N TYR A 55 -5.70 -1.52 7.35
CA TYR A 55 -5.62 -2.60 8.33
C TYR A 55 -5.16 -2.04 9.67
N THR A 56 -6.01 -2.14 10.69
CA THR A 56 -5.66 -1.98 12.11
C THR A 56 -5.69 -3.34 12.79
N LEU A 57 -4.83 -4.24 12.33
CA LEU A 57 -4.74 -5.60 12.85
C LEU A 57 -3.27 -5.95 13.01
N ASN A 58 -2.93 -6.75 14.02
CA ASN A 58 -1.55 -7.22 14.30
C ASN A 58 -0.99 -8.19 13.24
N ASN A 59 -1.43 -8.09 11.98
CA ASN A 59 -1.03 -8.93 10.86
C ASN A 59 -0.53 -8.14 9.64
N GLY A 60 -0.33 -6.82 9.75
CA GLY A 60 0.17 -5.97 8.66
C GLY A 60 1.47 -6.51 8.05
N GLN A 61 2.45 -6.82 8.90
CA GLN A 61 3.73 -7.45 8.54
C GLN A 61 3.54 -8.77 7.74
N LYS A 62 2.68 -9.68 8.22
CA LYS A 62 2.40 -10.95 7.52
C LYS A 62 1.79 -10.74 6.13
N LYS A 63 0.92 -9.74 5.97
CA LYS A 63 0.34 -9.39 4.66
C LYS A 63 1.39 -8.83 3.71
N VAL A 64 2.27 -7.94 4.18
CA VAL A 64 3.37 -7.39 3.37
C VAL A 64 4.29 -8.53 2.90
N ALA A 65 4.73 -9.39 3.82
CA ALA A 65 5.56 -10.56 3.49
C ALA A 65 4.92 -11.46 2.43
N GLY A 66 3.61 -11.73 2.56
CA GLY A 66 2.86 -12.52 1.57
C GLY A 66 2.83 -11.88 0.18
N ARG A 67 2.70 -10.55 0.10
CA ARG A 67 2.65 -9.81 -1.18
C ARG A 67 4.02 -9.67 -1.84
N LEU A 68 5.07 -9.47 -1.05
CA LEU A 68 6.47 -9.48 -1.51
C LEU A 68 6.79 -10.83 -2.14
N ARG A 69 6.42 -11.93 -1.46
CA ARG A 69 6.64 -13.30 -1.96
C ARG A 69 5.98 -13.56 -3.32
N THR A 70 4.82 -12.97 -3.59
CA THR A 70 4.12 -13.15 -4.88
C THR A 70 4.53 -12.12 -5.93
N GLY A 71 5.47 -11.21 -5.63
CA GLY A 71 5.83 -10.11 -6.54
C GLY A 71 4.71 -9.11 -6.79
N ARG A 72 3.70 -9.05 -5.92
CA ARG A 72 2.58 -8.09 -6.02
C ARG A 72 3.04 -6.68 -5.67
N ILE A 73 3.95 -6.58 -4.70
CA ILE A 73 4.58 -5.33 -4.27
C ILE A 73 6.08 -5.54 -4.16
N TYR A 74 6.82 -4.45 -4.22
CA TYR A 74 8.26 -4.37 -4.06
C TYR A 74 8.61 -3.22 -3.11
N PRO A 75 9.76 -3.26 -2.41
CA PRO A 75 10.27 -2.10 -1.70
C PRO A 75 10.31 -0.89 -2.63
N PHE A 76 9.89 0.29 -2.16
CA PHE A 76 9.77 1.45 -3.04
C PHE A 76 11.10 1.83 -3.69
N SER A 77 12.21 1.60 -2.99
CA SER A 77 13.58 1.77 -3.49
C SER A 77 13.93 0.92 -4.73
N PHE A 78 13.11 -0.06 -5.09
CA PHE A 78 13.24 -0.83 -6.32
C PHE A 78 12.98 0.01 -7.58
N PHE A 79 12.04 0.96 -7.49
CA PHE A 79 11.65 1.82 -8.60
C PHE A 79 12.62 3.01 -8.64
N LYS A 80 13.47 3.06 -9.67
CA LYS A 80 14.40 4.17 -9.92
C LYS A 80 13.87 5.06 -11.04
#